data_AF-A0A560QKD3-F1
#
_entry.id   AF-A0A560QKD3-F1
#
_cell.length_a   1.000
_cell.length_b   1.000
_cell.length_c   1.000
_cell.angle_alpha   90.00
_cell.angle_beta   90.00
_cell.angle_gamma   90.00
#
_symmetry.space_group_name_H-M   'P 1'
#
loop_
_entity.id
_entity.type
_entity.pdbx_description
1 polymer ?
#
loop_
_entity_poly.entity_id
_entity_poly.type
_entity_poly.pdbx_seq_one_letter_code
_entity_poly.pdbx_strand_id
1 'polypeptide(L)'
;MNSFRNLLTRAQEQKLHALDAWHRVLENCSLRMECPDAYHEELLRQADEMDRQGIIDWEEWRDLRTKGDEAYLRAVAGEDYHGR
;
A
#
# COMPACT_ATOMS: atom_id res chain seq x y z
N MET A 1 -5.22 -17.07 -29.97
CA MET A 1 -4.74 -16.26 -28.84
C MET A 1 -5.52 -16.60 -27.57
N ASN A 2 -5.06 -17.51 -26.70
CA ASN A 2 -5.67 -17.76 -25.38
C ASN A 2 -4.78 -18.69 -24.53
N SER A 3 -3.68 -18.21 -23.92
CA SER A 3 -2.92 -19.08 -23.00
C SER A 3 -2.08 -18.38 -21.93
N PHE A 4 -2.56 -17.25 -21.40
CA PHE A 4 -1.99 -16.64 -20.17
C PHE A 4 -2.89 -16.86 -18.94
N ARG A 5 -3.78 -17.87 -18.96
CA ARG A 5 -4.89 -17.96 -17.97
C ARG A 5 -4.54 -18.61 -16.64
N ASN A 6 -3.31 -19.05 -16.39
CA ASN A 6 -2.99 -19.71 -15.10
C ASN A 6 -1.49 -19.75 -14.80
N LEU A 7 -0.80 -18.61 -14.84
CA LEU A 7 0.64 -18.55 -14.53
C LEU A 7 0.94 -18.11 -13.10
N LEU A 8 -0.05 -17.59 -12.37
CA LEU A 8 0.11 -17.21 -10.99
C LEU A 8 -0.22 -18.41 -10.12
N THR A 9 0.75 -18.83 -9.32
CA THR A 9 0.50 -19.75 -8.22
C THR A 9 -0.43 -19.09 -7.19
N ARG A 10 -1.14 -19.87 -6.38
CA ARG A 10 -2.02 -19.33 -5.32
C ARG A 10 -1.34 -18.29 -4.43
N ALA A 11 -0.05 -18.46 -4.15
CA ALA A 11 0.75 -17.50 -3.39
C ALA A 11 0.91 -16.17 -4.12
N GLN A 12 1.14 -16.20 -5.44
CA GLN A 12 1.24 -14.98 -6.24
C GLN A 12 -0.12 -14.29 -6.41
N GLU A 13 -1.21 -15.05 -6.54
CA GLU A 13 -2.56 -14.47 -6.55
C GLU A 13 -2.85 -13.78 -5.22
N GLN A 14 -2.55 -14.44 -4.09
CA GLN A 14 -2.71 -13.87 -2.76
C GLN A 14 -1.88 -12.60 -2.56
N LYS A 15 -0.64 -12.60 -3.03
CA LYS A 15 0.22 -11.41 -3.06
C LYS A 15 -0.38 -10.28 -3.87
N LEU A 16 -0.87 -10.57 -5.08
CA LEU A 16 -1.48 -9.58 -5.93
C LEU A 16 -2.71 -8.96 -5.27
N HIS A 17 -3.56 -9.78 -4.65
CA HIS A 17 -4.75 -9.32 -3.93
C HIS A 17 -4.40 -8.47 -2.70
N ALA A 18 -3.39 -8.86 -1.93
CA ALA A 18 -2.95 -8.10 -0.77
C ALA A 18 -2.38 -6.72 -1.19
N LEU A 19 -1.51 -6.71 -2.21
CA LEU A 19 -0.96 -5.47 -2.75
C LEU A 19 -2.04 -4.57 -3.36
N ASP A 20 -3.02 -5.13 -4.08
CA ASP A 20 -4.17 -4.39 -4.62
C ASP A 20 -4.99 -3.74 -3.50
N ALA A 21 -5.26 -4.46 -2.41
CA ALA A 21 -5.97 -3.92 -1.25
C ALA A 21 -5.20 -2.75 -0.61
N TRP A 22 -3.89 -2.91 -0.43
CA TRP A 22 -3.04 -1.85 0.13
C TRP A 22 -2.99 -0.62 -0.78
N HIS A 23 -2.84 -0.82 -2.09
CA HIS A 23 -2.86 0.26 -3.07
C HIS A 23 -4.21 0.99 -3.09
N ARG A 24 -5.34 0.30 -2.96
CA ARG A 24 -6.65 0.96 -2.86
C ARG A 24 -6.76 1.86 -1.64
N VAL A 25 -6.16 1.46 -0.52
CA VAL A 25 -6.08 2.34 0.66
C VAL A 25 -5.19 3.52 0.34
N LEU A 26 -4.02 3.32 -0.29
CA LEU A 26 -3.11 4.40 -0.67
C LEU A 26 -3.80 5.45 -1.57
N GLU A 27 -4.58 5.01 -2.55
CA GLU A 27 -5.32 5.86 -3.48
C GLU A 27 -6.56 6.53 -2.86
N ASN A 28 -6.91 6.17 -1.62
CA ASN A 28 -8.09 6.70 -0.94
C ASN A 28 -7.85 8.13 -0.41
N CYS A 29 -7.90 9.10 -1.34
CA CYS A 29 -7.74 10.52 -1.04
C CYS A 29 -8.80 11.07 -0.06
N SER A 30 -10.00 10.48 0.01
CA SER A 30 -11.03 10.91 0.95
C SER A 30 -10.59 10.63 2.40
N LEU A 31 -10.17 9.40 2.69
CA LEU A 31 -9.61 9.00 3.98
C LEU A 31 -8.38 9.85 4.36
N ARG A 32 -7.55 10.19 3.36
CA ARG A 32 -6.38 11.04 3.53
C ARG A 32 -6.71 12.46 4.01
N MET A 33 -7.86 13.02 3.59
CA MET A 33 -8.32 14.35 4.02
C MET A 33 -9.14 14.31 5.30
N GLU A 34 -9.90 13.24 5.54
CA GLU A 34 -10.74 13.11 6.73
C GLU A 34 -9.92 12.79 7.98
N CYS A 35 -9.03 11.79 7.91
CA CYS A 35 -8.22 11.30 9.02
C CYS A 35 -6.86 10.79 8.52
N PRO A 36 -5.85 11.65 8.35
CA PRO A 36 -4.53 11.24 7.84
C PRO A 36 -3.84 10.20 8.74
N ASP A 37 -4.01 10.29 10.06
CA ASP A 37 -3.42 9.31 11.00
C ASP A 37 -4.02 7.91 10.81
N ALA A 38 -5.36 7.81 10.77
CA ALA A 38 -6.04 6.53 10.56
C ALA A 38 -5.72 5.91 9.19
N TYR A 39 -5.60 6.75 8.15
CA TYR A 39 -5.15 6.34 6.83
C TYR A 39 -3.74 5.74 6.87
N HIS A 40 -2.81 6.39 7.56
CA HIS A 40 -1.43 5.92 7.68
C HIS A 40 -1.32 4.64 8.50
N GLU A 41 -2.04 4.54 9.62
CA GLU A 41 -2.10 3.32 10.43
C GLU A 41 -2.62 2.12 9.64
N GLU A 42 -3.64 2.31 8.78
CA GLU A 42 -4.18 1.23 7.94
C GLU A 42 -3.18 0.75 6.88
N LEU A 43 -2.39 1.65 6.29
CA LEU A 43 -1.32 1.28 5.35
C LEU A 43 -0.21 0.48 6.05
N LEU A 44 0.20 0.91 7.23
CA LEU A 44 1.19 0.19 8.03
C LEU A 44 0.69 -1.17 8.48
N ARG A 45 -0.58 -1.25 8.90
CA ARG A 45 -1.22 -2.48 9.34
C ARG A 45 -1.26 -3.53 8.24
N GLN A 46 -1.68 -3.14 7.03
CA GLN A 46 -1.72 -4.04 5.89
C GLN A 46 -0.33 -4.51 5.48
N ALA A 47 0.68 -3.64 5.51
CA ALA A 47 2.07 -4.04 5.22
C ALA A 47 2.59 -5.04 6.27
N ASP A 48 2.39 -4.79 7.57
CA ASP A 48 2.76 -5.72 8.65
C ASP A 48 2.04 -7.08 8.50
N GLU A 49 0.75 -7.06 8.13
CA GLU A 49 0.00 -8.29 7.90
C GLU A 49 0.55 -9.09 6.71
N MET A 50 0.99 -8.43 5.64
CA MET A 50 1.63 -9.11 4.50
C MET A 50 2.98 -9.74 4.87
N ASP A 51 3.80 -9.04 5.66
CA ASP A 51 5.06 -9.58 6.19
C ASP A 51 4.81 -10.80 7.08
N ARG A 52 3.87 -10.70 8.04
CA ARG A 52 3.50 -11.81 8.93
C ARG A 52 2.98 -13.04 8.19
N GLN A 53 2.25 -12.84 7.11
CA GLN A 53 1.74 -13.93 6.26
C GLN A 53 2.83 -14.50 5.32
N GLY A 54 4.02 -13.88 5.27
CA GLY A 54 5.09 -14.26 4.33
C GLY A 54 4.71 -14.02 2.87
N ILE A 55 3.83 -13.04 2.62
CA ILE A 55 3.36 -12.68 1.28
C ILE A 55 4.39 -11.83 0.54
N ILE A 56 5.11 -11.00 1.29
CA ILE A 56 6.13 -10.08 0.79
C ILE A 56 7.45 -10.30 1.52
N ASP A 57 8.55 -9.97 0.86
CA ASP A 57 9.88 -9.96 1.49
C ASP A 57 10.12 -8.68 2.30
N TRP A 58 11.12 -8.69 3.17
CA TRP A 58 11.53 -7.53 3.98
C TRP A 58 11.77 -6.26 3.14
N GLU A 59 12.37 -6.40 1.95
CA GLU A 59 12.61 -5.28 1.05
C GLU A 59 11.31 -4.66 0.52
N GLU A 60 10.34 -5.50 0.14
CA GLU A 60 9.02 -5.06 -0.31
C GLU A 60 8.22 -4.43 0.81
N TRP A 61 8.26 -5.02 2.02
CA TRP A 61 7.66 -4.43 3.21
C TRP A 61 8.20 -3.03 3.47
N ARG A 62 9.52 -2.85 3.38
CA ARG A 62 10.17 -1.55 3.56
C ARG A 62 9.75 -0.54 2.49
N ASP A 63 9.60 -0.96 1.25
CA ASP A 63 9.14 -0.11 0.14
C ASP A 63 7.69 0.35 0.34
N LEU A 64 6.78 -0.58 0.68
CA LEU A 64 5.39 -0.26 1.01
C LEU A 64 5.31 0.73 2.17
N ARG A 65 6.09 0.50 3.22
CA ARG A 65 6.15 1.39 4.38
C ARG A 65 6.60 2.80 4.00
N THR A 66 7.66 2.89 3.20
CA THR A 66 8.19 4.17 2.69
C THR A 66 7.15 4.92 1.86
N LYS A 67 6.41 4.23 0.99
CA LYS A 67 5.32 4.83 0.20
C LYS A 67 4.16 5.32 1.07
N GLY A 68 3.81 4.57 2.12
CA GLY A 68 2.76 4.97 3.07
C GLY A 68 3.15 6.18 3.92
N ASP A 69 4.41 6.26 4.34
CA ASP A 69 5.00 7.44 4.98
C ASP A 69 5.01 8.64 4.03
N GLU A 70 5.44 8.48 2.77
CA GLU A 70 5.43 9.56 1.77
C GLU A 70 4.01 10.08 1.49
N ALA A 71 3.02 9.19 1.37
CA ALA A 71 1.64 9.58 1.16
C ALA A 71 1.04 10.31 2.38
N TYR A 72 1.40 9.89 3.59
CA TYR A 72 1.03 10.58 4.83
C TYR A 72 1.70 11.95 4.92
N LEU A 73 3.00 12.05 4.62
CA LEU A 73 3.71 13.32 4.54
C LEU A 73 3.02 14.24 3.54
N ARG A 74 2.66 13.76 2.35
CA ARG A 74 1.92 14.56 1.36
C ARG A 74 0.55 15.02 1.86
N ALA A 75 -0.12 14.20 2.68
CA ALA A 75 -1.39 14.52 3.33
C ALA A 75 -1.23 15.62 4.39
N VAL A 76 -0.24 15.47 5.27
CA VAL A 76 -0.05 16.30 6.48
C VAL A 76 0.76 17.56 6.19
N ALA A 77 1.82 17.45 5.39
CA ALA A 77 2.59 18.59 4.89
C ALA A 77 1.73 19.47 3.96
N GLY A 78 0.58 18.97 3.51
CA GLY A 78 -0.31 19.66 2.60
C GLY A 78 0.44 20.09 1.36
N GLU A 79 1.17 19.18 0.69
CA GLU A 79 2.18 19.46 -0.36
C GLU A 79 1.63 20.08 -1.68
N ASP A 80 0.50 20.77 -1.61
CA ASP A 80 0.19 21.96 -2.41
C ASP A 80 0.81 23.26 -1.80
N TYR A 81 1.39 23.21 -0.59
CA TYR A 81 1.90 24.39 0.14
C TYR A 81 3.41 24.59 0.10
N HIS A 82 4.20 23.63 -0.40
CA HIS A 82 5.64 23.81 -0.55
C HIS A 82 6.04 23.91 -2.02
N GLY A 83 5.51 24.94 -2.67
CA GLY A 83 6.19 25.54 -3.81
C GLY A 83 7.51 26.17 -3.33
N ARG A 84 8.63 25.73 -3.90
CA ARG A 84 9.61 26.59 -4.58
C ARG A 84 10.75 25.78 -5.21
#